data_AF-A0A846WVB0-F1
#
_entry.id   AF-A0A846WVB0-F1
#
_cell.length_a   1.000
_cell.length_b   1.000
_cell.length_c   1.000
_cell.angle_alpha   90.00
_cell.angle_beta   90.00
_cell.angle_gamma   90.00
#
_symmetry.space_group_name_H-M   'P 1'
#
loop_
_entity.id
_entity.type
_entity.pdbx_description
1 polymer ?
#
loop_
_entity_poly.entity_id
_entity_poly.type
_entity_poly.pdbx_seq_one_letter_code
_entity_poly.pdbx_strand_id
1 'polypeptide(L)'
;MDIWQTASPSEPVPTGWIGRWLDATGDDPVRAVNIGATVPALAVGAKASAAALSLAGIPKSSLAMSVKALGTPDHADTSTMATVRASYRAAQVVDGTFAGPAGAKDDGAAERTNQLARQLDLVARCILAGVPTRVYSVSLGGFDTHSAERDTQHRLLAEVDAALTDFHRRMQADPRGPRHRRHDVHRVRAQGARQCVGGHRSRHGRARVRAR
;
A
#
# COMPACT_ATOMS: atom_id res chain seq x y z
N MET A 1 -11.54 -4.19 12.41
CA MET A 1 -10.84 -3.37 11.39
C MET A 1 -10.44 -4.26 10.21
N ASP A 2 -11.33 -5.15 9.76
CA ASP A 2 -11.11 -6.03 8.60
C ASP A 2 -12.07 -5.68 7.46
N ILE A 3 -13.30 -5.25 7.75
CA ILE A 3 -14.37 -4.97 6.76
C ILE A 3 -13.90 -4.09 5.60
N TRP A 4 -13.13 -3.03 5.86
CA TRP A 4 -12.63 -2.14 4.80
C TRP A 4 -11.55 -2.78 3.92
N GLN A 5 -10.78 -3.70 4.49
CA GLN A 5 -9.72 -4.43 3.78
C GLN A 5 -10.30 -5.62 3.01
N THR A 6 -11.27 -6.31 3.60
CA THR A 6 -11.88 -7.53 3.06
C THR A 6 -13.08 -7.26 2.15
N ALA A 7 -13.73 -6.10 2.31
CA ALA A 7 -15.07 -5.78 1.79
C ALA A 7 -16.15 -6.80 2.21
N SER A 8 -15.97 -7.44 3.37
CA SER A 8 -16.94 -8.40 3.93
C SER A 8 -17.48 -7.86 5.26
N PRO A 9 -18.72 -7.30 5.30
CA PRO A 9 -19.29 -6.75 6.52
C PRO A 9 -19.94 -7.82 7.41
N SER A 10 -20.29 -8.97 6.85
CA SER A 10 -21.10 -10.01 7.50
C SER A 10 -20.26 -11.15 8.08
N GLU A 11 -19.09 -11.42 7.52
CA GLU A 11 -18.26 -12.55 7.94
C GLU A 11 -16.75 -12.24 7.81
N PRO A 12 -15.92 -12.74 8.74
CA PRO A 12 -14.47 -12.66 8.60
C PRO A 12 -14.02 -13.48 7.38
N VAL A 13 -13.23 -12.86 6.51
CA VAL A 13 -12.57 -13.57 5.40
C VAL A 13 -11.07 -13.28 5.42
N PRO A 14 -10.22 -14.27 5.07
CA PRO A 14 -8.77 -14.13 5.18
C PRO A 14 -8.14 -13.32 4.03
N THR A 15 -8.93 -12.90 3.04
CA THR A 15 -8.43 -12.22 1.83
C THR A 15 -9.01 -10.82 1.67
N GLY A 16 -8.18 -9.94 1.11
CA GLY A 16 -8.58 -8.60 0.71
C GLY A 16 -9.34 -8.57 -0.60
N TRP A 17 -10.13 -7.51 -0.82
CA TRP A 17 -10.91 -7.39 -2.06
C TRP A 17 -10.05 -7.14 -3.30
N ILE A 18 -8.90 -6.46 -3.18
CA ILE A 18 -7.92 -6.35 -4.28
C ILE A 18 -7.19 -7.67 -4.47
N GLY A 19 -6.89 -8.37 -3.38
CA GLY A 19 -6.33 -9.72 -3.43
C GLY A 19 -7.18 -10.69 -4.25
N ARG A 20 -8.50 -10.72 -3.99
CA ARG A 20 -9.44 -11.53 -4.78
C ARG A 20 -9.53 -11.10 -6.24
N TRP A 21 -9.39 -9.80 -6.53
CA TRP A 21 -9.29 -9.31 -7.90
C TRP A 21 -8.01 -9.77 -8.61
N LEU A 22 -6.88 -9.83 -7.91
CA LEU A 22 -5.64 -10.41 -8.45
C LEU A 22 -5.83 -11.90 -8.75
N ASP A 23 -6.36 -12.66 -7.79
CA ASP A 23 -6.65 -14.10 -7.95
C ASP A 23 -7.53 -14.41 -9.17
N ALA A 24 -8.46 -13.51 -9.51
CA ALA A 24 -9.40 -13.68 -10.61
C ALA A 24 -8.85 -13.22 -11.97
N THR A 25 -7.81 -12.40 -12.01
CA THR A 25 -7.40 -11.72 -13.24
C THR A 25 -6.04 -12.15 -13.78
N GLY A 26 -5.21 -12.85 -13.00
CA GLY A 26 -3.97 -13.48 -13.48
C GLY A 26 -2.77 -13.28 -12.54
N ASP A 27 -1.60 -13.68 -13.01
CA ASP A 27 -0.35 -13.80 -12.25
C ASP A 27 0.68 -12.69 -12.56
N ASP A 28 0.26 -11.63 -13.24
CA ASP A 28 1.13 -10.49 -13.57
C ASP A 28 1.60 -9.76 -12.29
N PRO A 29 2.91 -9.83 -11.96
CA PRO A 29 3.43 -9.34 -10.70
C PRO A 29 3.48 -7.81 -10.59
N VAL A 30 3.33 -7.08 -11.71
CA VAL A 30 3.34 -5.60 -11.71
C VAL A 30 1.95 -4.99 -11.74
N ARG A 31 0.91 -5.82 -11.74
CA ARG A 31 -0.49 -5.39 -11.86
C ARG A 31 -0.99 -4.55 -10.69
N ALA A 32 -0.58 -4.91 -9.48
CA ALA A 32 -0.85 -4.14 -8.27
C ALA A 32 0.41 -4.00 -7.45
N VAL A 33 0.66 -2.80 -6.95
CA VAL A 33 1.87 -2.47 -6.18
C VAL A 33 1.51 -1.68 -4.94
N ASN A 34 2.06 -2.09 -3.81
CA ASN A 34 2.05 -1.33 -2.57
C ASN A 34 3.36 -0.56 -2.43
N ILE A 35 3.27 0.75 -2.20
CA ILE A 35 4.43 1.58 -1.88
C ILE A 35 4.70 1.49 -0.38
N GLY A 36 5.68 0.67 -0.01
CA GLY A 36 6.03 0.33 1.36
C GLY A 36 6.42 -1.15 1.49
N ALA A 37 7.14 -1.48 2.57
CA ALA A 37 7.67 -2.81 2.80
C ALA A 37 6.60 -3.86 3.18
N THR A 38 5.43 -3.42 3.66
CA THR A 38 4.37 -4.31 4.14
C THR A 38 3.15 -4.20 3.23
N VAL A 39 2.76 -5.31 2.61
CA VAL A 39 1.56 -5.38 1.78
C VAL A 39 0.32 -5.35 2.69
N PRO A 40 -0.64 -4.43 2.47
CA PRO A 40 -1.85 -4.36 3.26
C PRO A 40 -2.78 -5.54 2.97
N ALA A 41 -3.58 -5.93 3.97
CA ALA A 41 -4.52 -7.06 3.87
C ALA A 41 -5.48 -6.94 2.67
N LEU A 42 -5.87 -5.72 2.27
CA LEU A 42 -6.72 -5.46 1.10
C LEU A 42 -6.13 -6.02 -0.19
N ALA A 43 -4.81 -6.13 -0.29
CA ALA A 43 -4.05 -6.52 -1.46
C ALA A 43 -3.46 -7.94 -1.37
N VAL A 44 -3.94 -8.75 -0.43
CA VAL A 44 -3.55 -10.16 -0.26
C VAL A 44 -4.72 -11.06 -0.64
N GLY A 45 -4.54 -11.87 -1.69
CA GLY A 45 -5.47 -12.89 -2.16
C GLY A 45 -5.10 -14.27 -1.64
N ALA A 46 -5.85 -15.28 -2.07
CA ALA A 46 -5.58 -16.68 -1.77
C ALA A 46 -4.46 -17.25 -2.64
N LYS A 47 -4.23 -16.70 -3.83
CA LYS A 47 -3.23 -17.18 -4.81
C LYS A 47 -2.15 -16.13 -5.09
N ALA A 48 -2.52 -14.86 -5.11
CA ALA A 48 -1.63 -13.75 -5.45
C ALA A 48 -1.74 -12.59 -4.44
N SER A 49 -0.69 -11.79 -4.37
CA SER A 49 -0.67 -10.53 -3.62
C SER A 49 -0.05 -9.42 -4.46
N ALA A 50 -0.31 -8.16 -4.08
CA ALA A 50 0.38 -7.04 -4.69
C ALA A 50 1.88 -7.07 -4.36
N ALA A 51 2.72 -6.60 -5.29
CA ALA A 51 4.13 -6.44 -5.05
C ALA A 51 4.40 -5.33 -4.02
N ALA A 52 5.44 -5.49 -3.21
CA ALA A 52 5.91 -4.45 -2.28
C ALA A 52 7.08 -3.68 -2.91
N LEU A 53 6.94 -2.36 -3.01
CA LEU A 53 7.98 -1.47 -3.53
C LEU A 53 8.43 -0.50 -2.43
N SER A 54 9.71 -0.60 -2.04
CA SER A 54 10.28 0.27 -1.02
C SER A 54 10.70 1.63 -1.60
N LEU A 55 10.44 2.70 -0.84
CA LEU A 55 10.94 4.04 -1.17
C LEU A 55 12.46 4.18 -1.05
N ALA A 56 13.10 3.33 -0.23
CA ALA A 56 14.55 3.34 -0.06
C ALA A 56 15.31 2.80 -1.30
N GLY A 57 14.57 2.40 -2.34
CA GLY A 57 15.11 1.66 -3.46
C GLY A 57 15.50 0.24 -3.04
N ILE A 58 15.97 -0.52 -4.01
CA ILE A 58 16.45 -1.88 -3.81
C ILE A 58 17.96 -1.78 -3.61
N PRO A 59 18.53 -2.31 -2.53
CA PRO A 59 19.97 -2.32 -2.37
C PRO A 59 20.59 -3.03 -3.58
N LYS A 60 21.49 -2.33 -4.29
CA LYS A 60 22.30 -2.88 -5.40
C LYS A 60 23.27 -3.90 -4.83
N SER A 61 22.74 -5.05 -4.44
CA SER A 61 23.44 -6.04 -3.64
C SER A 61 24.01 -7.14 -4.53
N SER A 62 25.05 -7.79 -4.02
CA SER A 62 25.58 -9.06 -4.51
C SER A 62 24.53 -10.18 -4.55
N LEU A 63 23.34 -9.99 -3.96
CA LEU A 63 22.26 -10.96 -3.92
C LEU A 63 21.47 -11.06 -5.22
N ALA A 64 21.61 -10.13 -6.18
CA ALA A 64 20.85 -10.17 -7.42
C ALA A 64 21.05 -11.49 -8.20
N MET A 65 22.27 -12.01 -8.21
CA MET A 65 22.56 -13.32 -8.81
C MET A 65 21.94 -14.47 -8.02
N SER A 66 21.96 -14.40 -6.68
CA SER A 66 21.34 -15.41 -5.81
C SER A 66 19.83 -15.44 -5.97
N VAL A 67 19.17 -14.27 -6.02
CA VAL A 67 17.73 -14.15 -6.28
C VAL A 67 17.38 -14.71 -7.66
N LYS A 68 18.21 -14.44 -8.68
CA LYS A 68 18.05 -15.04 -10.00
C LYS A 68 18.15 -16.56 -9.98
N ALA A 69 19.16 -17.09 -9.29
CA ALA A 69 19.35 -18.52 -9.15
C ALA A 69 18.14 -19.18 -8.45
N LEU A 70 17.67 -18.57 -7.37
CA LEU A 70 16.46 -19.01 -6.64
C LEU A 70 15.17 -18.92 -7.47
N GLY A 71 15.15 -18.13 -8.55
CA GLY A 71 14.02 -18.06 -9.48
C GLY A 71 14.06 -19.07 -10.63
N THR A 72 15.14 -19.83 -10.83
CA THR A 72 15.30 -20.71 -12.01
C THR A 72 14.46 -21.98 -11.84
N PRO A 73 13.51 -22.36 -12.71
CA PRO A 73 12.71 -23.59 -12.54
C PRO A 73 13.57 -24.87 -12.52
N ASP A 74 13.11 -25.89 -11.81
CA ASP A 74 13.70 -27.23 -11.83
C ASP A 74 12.63 -28.30 -12.07
N HIS A 75 12.93 -29.28 -12.93
CA HIS A 75 12.04 -30.42 -13.21
C HIS A 75 11.68 -31.25 -11.97
N ALA A 76 12.52 -31.24 -10.93
CA ALA A 76 12.29 -31.93 -9.68
C ALA A 76 11.45 -31.11 -8.68
N ASP A 77 11.00 -29.91 -9.04
CA ASP A 77 10.24 -29.05 -8.13
C ASP A 77 8.88 -29.66 -7.76
N THR A 78 8.62 -29.71 -6.45
CA THR A 78 7.25 -29.86 -5.94
C THR A 78 6.42 -28.61 -6.26
N SER A 79 5.09 -28.70 -6.17
CA SER A 79 4.22 -27.54 -6.38
C SER A 79 4.59 -26.34 -5.50
N THR A 80 4.97 -26.57 -4.23
CA THR A 80 5.38 -25.49 -3.32
C THR A 80 6.71 -24.86 -3.74
N MET A 81 7.68 -25.68 -4.16
CA MET A 81 8.97 -25.19 -4.67
C MET A 81 8.77 -24.33 -5.93
N ALA A 82 7.93 -24.79 -6.86
CA ALA A 82 7.61 -24.04 -8.07
C ALA A 82 6.99 -22.67 -7.74
N THR A 83 6.11 -22.59 -6.75
CA THR A 83 5.52 -21.32 -6.26
C THR A 83 6.59 -20.39 -5.67
N VAL A 84 7.48 -20.91 -4.82
CA VAL A 84 8.57 -20.11 -4.22
C VAL A 84 9.49 -19.54 -5.31
N ARG A 85 9.88 -20.36 -6.30
CA ARG A 85 10.69 -19.91 -7.43
C ARG A 85 9.95 -18.87 -8.29
N ALA A 86 8.64 -19.05 -8.49
CA ALA A 86 7.81 -18.07 -9.18
C ALA A 86 7.81 -16.72 -8.45
N SER A 87 7.74 -16.71 -7.12
CA SER A 87 7.84 -15.48 -6.31
C SER A 87 9.19 -14.77 -6.49
N TYR A 88 10.30 -15.51 -6.57
CA TYR A 88 11.61 -14.91 -6.86
C TYR A 88 11.67 -14.29 -8.26
N ARG A 89 11.12 -14.95 -9.29
CA ARG A 89 11.04 -14.37 -10.64
C ARG A 89 10.15 -13.13 -10.67
N ALA A 90 9.00 -13.18 -10.00
CA ALA A 90 8.09 -12.05 -9.87
C ALA A 90 8.79 -10.83 -9.25
N ALA A 91 9.58 -11.03 -8.19
CA ALA A 91 10.39 -9.97 -7.61
C ALA A 91 11.34 -9.34 -8.64
N GLN A 92 12.04 -10.14 -9.44
CA GLN A 92 12.94 -9.60 -10.48
C GLN A 92 12.21 -8.80 -11.57
N VAL A 93 11.01 -9.23 -11.96
CA VAL A 93 10.17 -8.51 -12.93
C VAL A 93 9.73 -7.17 -12.35
N VAL A 94 9.28 -7.14 -11.10
CA VAL A 94 8.93 -5.91 -10.38
C VAL A 94 10.16 -4.99 -10.31
N ASP A 95 11.29 -5.48 -9.84
CA ASP A 95 12.53 -4.72 -9.69
C ASP A 95 12.96 -4.08 -11.01
N GLY A 96 12.98 -4.86 -12.10
CA GLY A 96 13.33 -4.37 -13.43
C GLY A 96 12.34 -3.32 -13.96
N THR A 97 11.05 -3.52 -13.71
CA THR A 97 9.98 -2.60 -14.16
C THR A 97 10.03 -1.26 -13.44
N PHE A 98 10.34 -1.27 -12.14
CA PHE A 98 10.35 -0.06 -11.30
C PHE A 98 11.72 0.60 -11.17
N ALA A 99 12.80 -0.01 -11.66
CA ALA A 99 14.16 0.52 -11.54
C ALA A 99 14.32 1.96 -12.07
N GLY A 100 13.74 2.26 -13.24
CA GLY A 100 13.76 3.60 -13.83
C GLY A 100 12.98 4.61 -12.98
N PRO A 101 11.65 4.41 -12.80
CA PRO A 101 10.82 5.30 -11.99
C PRO A 101 11.33 5.50 -10.57
N ALA A 102 11.79 4.44 -9.88
CA ALA A 102 12.29 4.52 -8.51
C ALA A 102 13.67 5.15 -8.40
N GLY A 103 14.54 4.97 -9.43
CA GLY A 103 15.89 5.50 -9.47
C GLY A 103 16.01 6.94 -9.99
N ALA A 104 14.95 7.51 -10.57
CA ALA A 104 14.93 8.90 -11.00
C ALA A 104 15.22 9.83 -9.82
N LYS A 105 16.17 10.76 -10.02
CA LYS A 105 16.46 11.79 -9.02
C LYS A 105 15.24 12.65 -8.82
N ASP A 106 15.01 13.01 -7.58
CA ASP A 106 13.93 13.90 -7.22
C ASP A 106 14.31 15.32 -7.62
N ASP A 107 13.60 15.91 -8.58
CA ASP A 107 13.84 17.27 -9.07
C ASP A 107 13.45 18.34 -8.03
N GLY A 108 13.06 17.94 -6.81
CA GLY A 108 12.75 18.87 -5.72
C GLY A 108 12.25 18.29 -4.38
N ALA A 109 12.29 16.96 -4.13
CA ALA A 109 11.75 16.40 -2.87
C ALA A 109 12.75 16.01 -1.77
N ALA A 110 13.99 16.52 -1.81
CA ALA A 110 14.97 16.27 -0.75
C ALA A 110 14.51 16.73 0.66
N GLU A 111 13.42 17.52 0.75
CA GLU A 111 12.84 17.99 2.03
C GLU A 111 11.37 17.58 2.27
N ARG A 112 10.82 16.58 1.56
CA ARG A 112 9.47 16.10 1.90
C ARG A 112 9.55 15.24 3.18
N THR A 113 9.37 15.89 4.34
CA THR A 113 9.09 15.23 5.64
C THR A 113 7.83 14.37 5.58
N ASN A 114 6.90 14.73 4.68
CA ASN A 114 5.67 14.03 4.41
C ASN A 114 5.91 12.72 3.64
N GLN A 115 5.73 11.60 4.33
CA GLN A 115 5.87 10.25 3.77
C GLN A 115 4.85 9.97 2.65
N LEU A 116 3.60 10.42 2.78
CA LEU A 116 2.57 10.19 1.76
C LEU A 116 2.94 10.92 0.46
N ALA A 117 3.47 12.14 0.56
CA ALA A 117 3.92 12.90 -0.60
C ALA A 117 5.03 12.18 -1.37
N ARG A 118 5.99 11.54 -0.67
CA ARG A 118 7.03 10.72 -1.33
C ARG A 118 6.47 9.47 -2.01
N GLN A 119 5.46 8.83 -1.40
CA GLN A 119 4.80 7.67 -2.01
C GLN A 119 4.05 8.06 -3.28
N LEU A 120 3.27 9.14 -3.22
CA LEU A 120 2.54 9.65 -4.39
C LEU A 120 3.47 10.17 -5.48
N ASP A 121 4.62 10.73 -5.12
CA ASP A 121 5.65 11.09 -6.09
C ASP A 121 6.14 9.88 -6.90
N LEU A 122 6.47 8.78 -6.21
CA LEU A 122 6.87 7.54 -6.87
C LEU A 122 5.74 6.99 -7.76
N VAL A 123 4.49 7.03 -7.29
CA VAL A 123 3.32 6.64 -8.10
C VAL A 123 3.22 7.49 -9.36
N ALA A 124 3.37 8.82 -9.25
CA ALA A 124 3.36 9.70 -10.40
C ALA A 124 4.49 9.33 -11.39
N ARG A 125 5.71 9.12 -10.91
CA ARG A 125 6.83 8.67 -11.77
C ARG A 125 6.52 7.37 -12.50
N CYS A 126 5.91 6.40 -11.83
CA CYS A 126 5.53 5.13 -12.46
C CYS A 126 4.47 5.32 -13.55
N ILE A 127 3.45 6.13 -13.29
CA ILE A 127 2.40 6.44 -14.26
C ILE A 127 2.99 7.17 -15.48
N LEU A 128 3.83 8.19 -15.27
CA LEU A 128 4.43 8.96 -16.36
C LEU A 128 5.42 8.14 -17.20
N ALA A 129 6.10 7.17 -16.58
CA ALA A 129 6.92 6.18 -17.25
C ALA A 129 6.12 5.12 -18.03
N GLY A 130 4.79 5.07 -17.87
CA GLY A 130 3.92 4.12 -18.56
C GLY A 130 4.02 2.69 -18.02
N VAL A 131 4.34 2.53 -16.74
CA VAL A 131 4.34 1.20 -16.09
C VAL A 131 2.92 0.62 -16.13
N PRO A 132 2.71 -0.64 -16.57
CA PRO A 132 1.38 -1.23 -16.75
C PRO A 132 0.69 -1.65 -15.43
N THR A 133 0.91 -0.92 -14.34
CA THR A 133 0.25 -1.16 -13.06
C THR A 133 -1.14 -0.56 -13.04
N ARG A 134 -2.12 -1.33 -12.57
CA ARG A 134 -3.52 -0.92 -12.48
C ARG A 134 -3.87 -0.34 -11.11
N VAL A 135 -3.22 -0.84 -10.06
CA VAL A 135 -3.51 -0.46 -8.68
C VAL A 135 -2.22 -0.07 -7.96
N TYR A 136 -2.20 1.14 -7.40
CA TYR A 136 -1.19 1.58 -6.45
C TYR A 136 -1.81 1.72 -5.06
N SER A 137 -1.22 1.07 -4.07
CA SER A 137 -1.56 1.24 -2.66
C SER A 137 -0.51 2.13 -1.99
N VAL A 138 -0.98 3.14 -1.26
CA VAL A 138 -0.16 4.07 -0.48
C VAL A 138 -0.72 4.15 0.94
N SER A 139 0.13 4.45 1.90
CA SER A 139 -0.22 4.50 3.32
C SER A 139 0.14 5.87 3.91
N LEU A 140 -0.83 6.44 4.62
CA LEU A 140 -0.62 7.51 5.59
C LEU A 140 -0.58 6.87 6.99
N GLY A 141 0.22 7.44 7.90
CA GLY A 141 0.23 7.02 9.30
C GLY A 141 -1.15 7.08 9.97
N GLY A 142 -1.27 6.46 11.13
CA GLY A 142 -2.51 6.41 11.89
C GLY A 142 -2.94 7.78 12.43
N PHE A 143 -4.25 7.96 12.58
CA PHE A 143 -4.86 9.14 13.21
C PHE A 143 -5.06 8.98 14.73
N ASP A 144 -4.86 7.77 15.26
CA ASP A 144 -5.07 7.45 16.67
C ASP A 144 -3.74 7.61 17.44
N THR A 145 -3.58 8.72 18.16
CA THR A 145 -2.35 9.02 18.94
C THR A 145 -2.57 9.05 20.44
N HIS A 146 -3.77 8.68 20.94
CA HIS A 146 -4.19 8.70 22.35
C HIS A 146 -4.11 10.06 23.10
N SER A 147 -3.25 10.99 22.67
CA SER A 147 -3.04 12.36 23.17
C SER A 147 -2.67 13.31 22.03
N ALA A 148 -2.86 14.62 22.23
CA ALA A 148 -2.62 15.65 21.20
C ALA A 148 -3.34 15.39 19.86
N GLU A 149 -4.54 14.81 19.94
CA GLU A 149 -5.34 14.36 18.79
C GLU A 149 -5.62 15.52 17.82
N ARG A 150 -5.96 16.71 18.33
CA ARG A 150 -6.32 17.86 17.48
C ARG A 150 -5.14 18.33 16.61
N ASP A 151 -3.97 18.52 17.21
CA ASP A 151 -2.81 19.06 16.48
C ASP A 151 -2.23 18.00 15.54
N THR A 152 -2.26 16.72 15.94
CA THR A 152 -1.88 15.61 15.07
C THR A 152 -2.84 15.46 13.89
N GLN A 153 -4.14 15.53 14.12
CA GLN A 153 -5.15 15.47 13.07
C GLN A 153 -4.98 16.64 12.09
N HIS A 154 -4.78 17.87 12.59
CA HIS A 154 -4.52 19.03 11.75
C HIS A 154 -3.30 18.78 10.85
N ARG A 155 -2.17 18.37 11.44
CA ARG A 155 -0.93 18.09 10.68
C ARG A 155 -1.13 17.00 9.63
N LEU A 156 -1.76 15.87 9.99
CA LEU A 156 -2.00 14.77 9.04
C LEU A 156 -2.93 15.18 7.90
N LEU A 157 -3.95 16.00 8.16
CA LEU A 157 -4.82 16.53 7.10
C LEU A 157 -4.07 17.51 6.18
N ALA A 158 -3.21 18.36 6.74
CA ALA A 158 -2.34 19.24 5.94
C ALA A 158 -1.33 18.44 5.10
N GLU A 159 -0.78 17.34 5.65
CA GLU A 159 0.07 16.42 4.90
C GLU A 159 -0.70 15.76 3.74
N VAL A 160 -1.94 15.33 3.95
CA VAL A 160 -2.78 14.78 2.88
C VAL A 160 -3.04 15.82 1.80
N ASP A 161 -3.43 17.03 2.18
CA ASP A 161 -3.72 18.13 1.25
C ASP A 161 -2.52 18.49 0.38
N ALA A 162 -1.36 18.69 0.99
CA ALA A 162 -0.12 18.99 0.27
C ALA A 162 0.28 17.85 -0.68
N ALA A 163 0.19 16.59 -0.22
CA ALA A 163 0.55 15.43 -1.01
C ALA A 163 -0.36 15.24 -2.24
N LEU A 164 -1.67 15.41 -2.07
CA LEU A 164 -2.64 15.31 -3.17
C LEU A 164 -2.51 16.47 -4.15
N THR A 165 -2.30 17.70 -3.65
CA THR A 165 -2.13 18.89 -4.49
C THR A 165 -0.93 18.75 -5.41
N ASP A 166 0.21 18.33 -4.87
CA ASP A 166 1.44 18.15 -5.65
C ASP A 166 1.33 16.99 -6.65
N PHE A 167 0.75 15.86 -6.22
CA PHE A 167 0.47 14.73 -7.11
C PHE A 167 -0.40 15.17 -8.29
N HIS A 168 -1.48 15.89 -8.00
CA HIS A 168 -2.40 16.37 -9.03
C HIS A 168 -1.72 17.33 -10.01
N ARG A 169 -0.93 18.29 -9.49
CA ARG A 169 -0.17 19.24 -10.31
C ARG A 169 0.79 18.51 -11.25
N ARG A 170 1.55 17.53 -10.74
CA ARG A 170 2.47 16.71 -11.54
C ARG A 170 1.74 15.93 -12.62
N MET A 171 0.60 15.31 -12.28
CA MET A 171 -0.22 14.59 -13.25
C MET A 171 -0.85 15.49 -14.33
N GLN A 172 -1.07 16.78 -14.05
CA GLN A 172 -1.57 17.73 -15.06
C GLN A 172 -0.47 18.27 -15.97
N ALA A 173 0.74 18.47 -15.45
CA ALA A 173 1.86 19.03 -16.22
C ALA A 173 2.35 18.09 -17.34
N ASP A 174 2.10 16.79 -17.22
CA ASP A 174 2.51 15.80 -18.22
C ASP A 174 1.49 15.66 -19.37
N PRO A 175 1.91 15.74 -20.64
CA PRO A 175 1.04 15.54 -21.81
C PRO A 175 0.30 14.20 -21.87
N ARG A 176 0.76 13.18 -21.12
CA ARG A 176 0.15 11.85 -21.01
C ARG A 176 -0.91 11.77 -19.89
N GLY A 177 -0.95 12.74 -18.97
CA GLY A 177 -1.92 12.83 -17.87
C GLY A 177 -3.39 12.81 -18.30
N PRO A 178 -3.78 13.47 -19.41
CA PRO A 178 -5.15 13.38 -19.93
C PRO A 178 -5.48 12.04 -20.64
N ARG A 179 -4.49 11.32 -21.16
CA ARG A 179 -4.70 10.11 -21.99
C ARG A 179 -5.03 8.86 -21.17
N HIS A 180 -4.52 8.75 -19.94
CA HIS A 180 -4.86 7.62 -19.05
C HIS A 180 -6.26 7.70 -18.41
N ARG A 181 -6.96 8.84 -18.51
CA ARG A 181 -8.31 9.00 -17.94
C ARG A 181 -9.40 8.17 -18.65
N ARG A 182 -9.10 7.57 -19.80
CA ARG A 182 -10.12 6.90 -20.63
C ARG A 182 -10.24 5.39 -20.42
N HIS A 183 -9.34 4.73 -19.68
CA HIS A 183 -9.46 3.28 -19.51
C HIS A 183 -9.41 2.73 -18.08
N ASP A 184 -8.77 3.35 -17.08
CA ASP A 184 -8.68 2.71 -15.75
C ASP A 184 -8.52 3.71 -14.61
N VAL A 185 -9.62 4.28 -14.12
CA VAL A 185 -9.63 4.99 -12.84
C VAL A 185 -10.76 4.46 -11.96
N HIS A 186 -10.47 3.40 -11.20
CA HIS A 186 -11.25 3.06 -10.02
C HIS A 186 -10.78 3.92 -8.84
N ARG A 187 -11.55 4.97 -8.58
CA ARG A 187 -11.68 5.81 -7.38
C ARG A 187 -10.78 5.41 -6.18
N VAL A 188 -9.69 6.17 -5.96
CA VAL A 188 -8.94 6.17 -4.69
C VAL A 188 -9.78 6.90 -3.64
N ARG A 189 -10.13 6.22 -2.55
CA ARG A 189 -10.84 6.80 -1.40
C ARG A 189 -9.90 6.73 -0.19
N ALA A 190 -9.33 7.87 0.20
CA ALA A 190 -8.64 8.00 1.48
C ALA A 190 -9.69 8.27 2.56
N GLN A 191 -9.68 7.55 3.69
CA GLN A 191 -10.50 7.99 4.84
C GLN A 191 -10.00 7.47 6.20
N GLY A 192 -9.82 8.44 7.10
CA GLY A 192 -9.30 8.28 8.47
C GLY A 192 -10.30 7.64 9.43
N ALA A 193 -9.77 6.86 10.36
CA ALA A 193 -10.53 6.15 11.38
C ALA A 193 -10.86 7.07 12.56
N ARG A 194 -12.14 7.16 12.94
CA ARG A 194 -12.56 7.54 14.29
C ARG A 194 -12.82 6.25 15.07
N GLN A 195 -12.11 6.05 16.18
CA GLN A 195 -12.50 5.06 17.19
C GLN A 195 -13.41 5.77 18.20
N CYS A 196 -14.69 5.40 18.23
CA CYS A 196 -15.54 5.67 19.39
C CYS A 196 -15.59 4.39 20.22
N VAL A 197 -14.83 4.33 21.32
CA VAL A 197 -14.97 3.27 22.33
C VAL A 197 -16.06 3.70 23.30
N GLY A 198 -17.16 2.94 23.33
CA GLY A 198 -18.28 3.14 24.25
C GLY A 198 -17.85 2.96 25.70
N GLY A 199 -18.00 4.00 26.51
CA GLY A 199 -17.76 3.95 27.95
C GLY A 199 -18.83 3.13 28.67
N HIS A 200 -18.49 1.93 29.09
CA HIS A 200 -19.31 1.15 30.01
C HIS A 200 -19.10 1.68 31.44
N ARG A 201 -20.04 2.46 31.96
CA ARG A 201 -20.05 2.90 33.37
C ARG A 201 -20.47 1.73 34.26
N SER A 202 -19.51 1.06 34.89
CA SER A 202 -19.78 0.10 35.97
C SER A 202 -20.13 0.86 37.27
N ARG A 203 -21.33 0.63 37.80
CA ARG A 203 -21.80 1.18 39.08
C ARG A 203 -21.15 0.39 40.22
N HIS A 204 -20.17 0.97 40.91
CA HIS A 204 -19.73 0.47 42.22
C HIS A 204 -20.68 0.95 43.32
N GLY A 205 -21.46 0.02 43.89
CA GLY A 205 -22.17 0.22 45.15
C GLY A 205 -21.19 0.20 46.32
N ARG A 206 -21.13 1.31 47.06
CA ARG A 206 -20.55 1.35 48.41
C ARG A 206 -21.67 1.45 49.44
N ALA A 207 -21.65 0.53 50.38
CA ALA A 207 -22.51 0.45 51.54
C ALA A 207 -22.38 1.70 52.43
N ARG A 208 -23.50 2.12 53.03
CA ARG A 208 -23.53 2.91 54.26
C ARG A 208 -24.39 2.19 55.28
N VAL A 209 -23.72 1.74 56.34
CA VAL A 209 -24.29 1.33 57.62
C VAL A 209 -24.80 2.58 58.36
N ARG A 210 -26.00 2.51 58.95
CA ARG A 210 -26.45 3.43 60.01
C ARG A 210 -27.36 2.70 61.00
N ALA A 211 -26.87 2.63 62.24
CA ALA A 211 -27.53 2.59 63.55
C ALA A 211 -28.88 1.88 63.70
N ARG A 212 -28.89 0.82 64.52
CA ARG A 212 -29.37 0.84 65.91
C ARG A 212 -28.68 -0.24 66.72
#